data_AF-A0A8J5JL03-F1
#
_entry.id   AF-A0A8J5JL03-F1
#
_cell.length_a   1.000
_cell.length_b   1.000
_cell.length_c   1.000
_cell.angle_alpha   90.00
_cell.angle_beta   90.00
_cell.angle_gamma   90.00
#
_symmetry.space_group_name_H-M   'P 1'
#
loop_
_entity.id
_entity.type
_entity.pdbx_description
1 polymer ?
#
loop_
_entity_poly.entity_id
_entity_poly.type
_entity_poly.pdbx_seq_one_letter_code
_entity_poly.pdbx_strand_id
1 'polypeptide(L)'
;MCAAEELEQPKKRRKTAKWKFTRKVNLMKEGFAKENPKSVLTDLYQQVSQCFDELENINEKYITLLSESGCSDEELLDEANNYITEVERIKVDMQVQLARYGKYEEKPLTRKISIKALDLPKFRGHMRDYPALKVTLKG
;
A
#
# COMPACT_ATOMS: atom_id res chain seq x y z
N MET A 1 -15.29 -28.20 -29.89
CA MET A 1 -15.53 -26.75 -29.85
C MET A 1 -14.17 -26.06 -29.88
N CYS A 2 -14.03 -24.95 -30.58
CA CYS A 2 -12.72 -24.36 -30.89
C CYS A 2 -12.02 -23.87 -29.60
N ALA A 3 -10.79 -24.34 -29.36
CA ALA A 3 -9.88 -23.90 -28.30
C ALA A 3 -9.76 -22.36 -28.15
N ALA A 4 -10.04 -21.61 -29.22
CA ALA A 4 -10.00 -20.15 -29.23
C ALA A 4 -11.05 -19.48 -28.31
N GLU A 5 -12.25 -20.04 -28.18
CA GLU A 5 -13.31 -19.46 -27.31
C GLU A 5 -13.01 -19.72 -25.82
N GLU A 6 -12.40 -20.87 -25.51
CA GLU A 6 -12.04 -21.27 -24.15
C GLU A 6 -10.90 -20.41 -23.57
N LEU A 7 -10.00 -19.92 -24.43
CA LEU A 7 -8.88 -19.06 -24.04
C LEU A 7 -9.23 -17.56 -23.95
N GLU A 8 -10.36 -17.13 -24.50
CA GLU A 8 -10.71 -15.71 -24.57
C GLU A 8 -10.97 -15.09 -23.19
N GLN A 9 -11.68 -15.81 -22.32
CA GLN A 9 -11.95 -15.35 -20.95
C GLN A 9 -10.67 -15.29 -20.09
N PRO A 10 -9.83 -16.35 -20.01
CA PRO A 10 -8.52 -16.28 -19.35
C PRO A 10 -7.64 -15.13 -19.86
N LYS A 11 -7.58 -14.92 -21.18
CA LYS A 11 -6.83 -13.82 -21.79
C LYS A 11 -7.32 -12.45 -21.34
N LYS A 12 -8.65 -12.24 -21.28
CA LYS A 12 -9.25 -11.00 -20.75
C LYS A 12 -8.90 -10.80 -19.27
N ARG A 13 -9.04 -11.83 -18.44
CA ARG A 13 -8.69 -11.77 -17.01
C ARG A 13 -7.23 -11.44 -16.79
N ARG A 14 -6.32 -12.06 -17.56
CA ARG A 14 -4.88 -11.75 -17.56
C ARG A 14 -4.66 -10.27 -17.86
N LYS A 15 -5.24 -9.74 -18.94
CA LYS A 15 -5.13 -8.31 -19.30
C LYS A 15 -5.59 -7.38 -18.17
N THR A 16 -6.72 -7.69 -17.53
CA THR A 16 -7.22 -6.91 -16.39
C THR A 16 -6.26 -6.95 -15.20
N ALA A 17 -5.72 -8.13 -14.87
CA ALA A 17 -4.75 -8.28 -13.80
C ALA A 17 -3.45 -7.52 -14.09
N LYS A 18 -2.94 -7.58 -15.33
CA LYS A 18 -1.79 -6.77 -15.80
C LYS A 18 -2.03 -5.29 -15.51
N TRP A 19 -3.19 -4.77 -15.92
CA TRP A 19 -3.52 -3.35 -15.72
C TRP A 19 -3.61 -2.97 -14.23
N LYS A 20 -4.22 -3.82 -13.39
CA LYS A 20 -4.27 -3.59 -11.93
C LYS A 20 -2.87 -3.50 -11.33
N PHE A 21 -2.01 -4.46 -11.66
CA PHE A 21 -0.62 -4.48 -11.21
C PHE A 21 0.12 -3.20 -11.63
N THR A 22 0.08 -2.85 -12.92
CA THR A 22 0.71 -1.63 -13.45
C THR A 22 0.19 -0.38 -12.74
N ARG A 23 -1.10 -0.30 -12.47
CA ARG A 23 -1.70 0.84 -11.75
C ARG A 23 -1.15 0.95 -10.32
N LYS A 24 -1.03 -0.16 -9.59
CA LYS A 24 -0.48 -0.15 -8.23
C LYS A 24 1.00 0.19 -8.22
N VAL A 25 1.76 -0.33 -9.18
CA VAL A 25 3.16 0.02 -9.42
C VAL A 25 3.32 1.54 -9.62
N ASN A 26 2.49 2.15 -10.46
CA ASN A 26 2.55 3.58 -10.70
C ASN A 26 2.20 4.39 -9.44
N LEU A 27 1.18 3.97 -8.68
CA LEU A 27 0.85 4.60 -7.40
C LEU A 27 2.01 4.53 -6.40
N MET A 28 2.73 3.41 -6.34
CA MET A 28 3.90 3.28 -5.47
C MET A 28 5.05 4.19 -5.93
N LYS A 29 5.32 4.25 -7.25
CA LYS A 29 6.32 5.19 -7.82
C LYS A 29 5.98 6.65 -7.52
N GLU A 30 4.72 7.04 -7.68
CA GLU A 30 4.24 8.37 -7.30
C GLU A 30 4.41 8.61 -5.79
N GLY A 31 4.14 7.60 -4.97
CA GLY A 31 4.34 7.69 -3.52
C GLY A 31 5.79 7.98 -3.16
N PHE A 32 6.73 7.30 -3.81
CA PHE A 32 8.16 7.60 -3.65
C PHE A 32 8.50 9.03 -4.10
N ALA A 33 7.98 9.46 -5.25
CA ALA A 33 8.23 10.80 -5.78
C ALA A 33 7.66 11.93 -4.92
N LYS A 34 6.56 11.69 -4.21
CA LYS A 34 5.90 12.64 -3.29
C LYS A 34 6.45 12.57 -1.86
N GLU A 35 7.49 11.77 -1.64
CA GLU A 35 8.10 11.56 -0.32
C GLU A 35 7.11 11.09 0.76
N ASN A 36 6.18 10.20 0.38
CA ASN A 36 5.19 9.68 1.33
C ASN A 36 5.87 8.93 2.50
N PRO A 37 5.25 8.94 3.69
CA PRO A 37 5.76 8.20 4.84
C PRO A 37 5.98 6.72 4.52
N LYS A 38 7.02 6.13 5.14
CA LYS A 38 7.37 4.72 4.92
C LYS A 38 6.21 3.76 5.22
N SER A 39 5.36 4.06 6.19
CA SER A 39 4.14 3.29 6.48
C SER A 39 3.20 3.24 5.27
N VAL A 40 2.90 4.40 4.67
CA VAL A 40 2.07 4.51 3.46
C VAL A 40 2.68 3.74 2.28
N LEU A 41 4.00 3.83 2.10
CA LEU A 41 4.70 3.10 1.05
C LEU A 41 4.70 1.58 1.29
N THR A 42 4.71 1.16 2.55
CA THR A 42 4.60 -0.26 2.93
C THR A 42 3.21 -0.80 2.61
N ASP A 43 2.16 -0.04 2.91
CA ASP A 43 0.78 -0.41 2.56
C ASP A 43 0.58 -0.48 1.04
N LEU A 44 1.18 0.45 0.28
CA LEU A 44 1.18 0.42 -1.18
C LEU A 44 1.94 -0.79 -1.73
N TYR A 45 3.10 -1.12 -1.14
CA TYR A 45 3.85 -2.31 -1.51
C TYR A 45 3.06 -3.59 -1.28
N GLN A 46 2.36 -3.71 -0.14
CA GLN A 46 1.52 -4.87 0.14
C GLN A 46 0.42 -5.04 -0.93
N GLN A 47 -0.16 -3.93 -1.41
CA GLN A 47 -1.12 -3.98 -2.52
C GLN A 47 -0.47 -4.39 -3.85
N VAL A 48 0.77 -3.95 -4.13
CA VAL A 48 1.53 -4.41 -5.29
C VAL A 48 1.77 -5.91 -5.22
N SER A 49 2.18 -6.43 -4.05
CA SER A 49 2.37 -7.87 -3.83
C SER A 49 1.08 -8.66 -4.04
N GLN A 50 -0.05 -8.21 -3.50
CA GLN A 50 -1.35 -8.86 -3.73
C GLN A 50 -1.75 -8.88 -5.20
N CYS A 51 -1.51 -7.79 -5.94
CA CYS A 51 -1.78 -7.76 -7.37
C CYS A 51 -0.82 -8.65 -8.18
N PHE A 52 0.42 -8.81 -7.71
CA PHE A 52 1.35 -9.77 -8.30
C PHE A 52 0.84 -11.20 -8.12
N ASP A 53 0.48 -11.60 -6.90
CA ASP A 53 0.00 -12.95 -6.61
C ASP A 53 -1.29 -13.28 -7.42
N GLU A 54 -2.22 -12.31 -7.55
CA GLU A 54 -3.40 -12.44 -8.41
C GLU A 54 -3.02 -12.67 -9.88
N LEU A 55 -2.07 -11.88 -10.38
CA LEU A 55 -1.61 -11.94 -11.77
C LEU A 55 -0.84 -13.24 -12.07
N GLU A 56 0.03 -13.68 -11.17
CA GLU A 56 0.79 -14.93 -11.27
C GLU A 56 -0.17 -16.13 -11.40
N ASN A 57 -1.13 -16.24 -10.48
CA ASN A 57 -2.12 -17.32 -10.50
C ASN A 57 -2.98 -17.32 -11.79
N ILE A 58 -3.40 -16.14 -12.26
CA ILE A 58 -4.14 -16.03 -13.53
C ILE A 58 -3.26 -16.41 -14.72
N ASN A 59 -1.98 -16.05 -14.69
CA ASN A 59 -1.03 -16.34 -15.76
C ASN A 59 -0.68 -17.83 -15.82
N GLU A 60 -0.46 -18.48 -14.67
CA GLU A 60 -0.27 -19.93 -14.58
C GLU A 60 -1.45 -20.68 -15.18
N LYS A 61 -2.69 -20.33 -14.79
CA LYS A 61 -3.91 -20.90 -15.37
C LYS A 61 -3.98 -20.70 -16.88
N TYR A 62 -3.58 -19.53 -17.37
CA TYR A 62 -3.54 -19.24 -18.80
C TYR A 62 -2.51 -20.12 -19.54
N ILE A 63 -1.33 -20.31 -18.95
CA ILE A 63 -0.29 -21.21 -19.49
C ILE A 63 -0.77 -22.66 -19.53
N THR A 64 -1.37 -23.15 -18.44
CA THR A 64 -1.93 -24.52 -18.39
C THR A 64 -2.95 -24.72 -19.52
N LEU A 65 -3.91 -23.80 -19.66
CA LEU A 65 -4.90 -23.88 -20.73
C LEU A 65 -4.29 -23.80 -22.13
N LEU A 66 -3.30 -22.93 -22.35
CA LEU A 66 -2.56 -22.89 -23.62
C LEU A 66 -1.91 -24.25 -23.93
N SER A 67 -1.22 -24.85 -22.95
CA SER A 67 -0.53 -26.13 -23.12
C SER A 67 -1.49 -27.32 -23.34
N GLU A 68 -2.65 -27.32 -22.69
CA GLU A 68 -3.64 -28.41 -22.78
C GLU A 68 -4.51 -28.30 -24.04
N SER A 69 -4.72 -27.09 -24.56
CA SER A 69 -5.56 -26.82 -25.72
C SER A 69 -5.01 -27.32 -27.06
N GLY A 70 -3.78 -27.86 -27.09
CA GLY A 70 -3.10 -28.26 -28.31
C GLY A 70 -2.73 -27.08 -29.24
N CYS A 71 -3.02 -25.84 -28.82
CA CYS A 71 -2.47 -24.65 -29.45
C CYS A 71 -0.97 -24.56 -29.12
N SER A 72 -0.15 -25.14 -29.99
CA SER A 72 1.32 -25.04 -29.98
C SER A 72 1.79 -23.65 -30.42
N ASP A 73 1.22 -22.60 -29.83
CA ASP A 73 1.68 -21.23 -30.03
C ASP A 73 2.79 -20.96 -29.00
N GLU A 74 3.98 -21.52 -29.27
CA GLU A 74 5.16 -21.41 -28.42
C GLU A 74 5.49 -19.94 -28.10
N GLU A 75 5.25 -19.02 -29.05
CA GLU A 75 5.44 -17.59 -28.86
C GLU A 75 4.53 -17.03 -27.74
N LEU A 76 3.27 -17.47 -27.67
CA LEU A 76 2.34 -17.04 -26.62
C LEU A 76 2.70 -17.60 -25.24
N LEU A 77 3.22 -18.84 -25.20
CA LEU A 77 3.70 -19.46 -23.97
C LEU A 77 4.95 -18.73 -23.46
N ASP A 78 5.90 -18.44 -24.34
CA ASP A 78 7.10 -17.67 -24.01
C ASP A 78 6.77 -16.25 -23.57
N GLU A 79 5.86 -15.55 -24.26
CA GLU A 79 5.36 -14.24 -23.84
C GLU A 79 4.71 -14.31 -22.44
N ALA A 80 3.97 -15.38 -22.15
CA ALA A 80 3.34 -15.58 -20.85
C ALA A 80 4.36 -15.81 -19.73
N ASN A 81 5.38 -16.62 -19.96
CA ASN A 81 6.45 -16.92 -19.00
C ASN A 81 7.36 -15.71 -18.76
N ASN A 82 7.79 -15.06 -19.83
CA ASN A 82 8.67 -13.88 -19.77
C ASN A 82 8.01 -12.72 -19.01
N TYR A 83 6.71 -12.52 -19.23
CA TYR A 83 5.99 -11.43 -18.59
C TYR A 83 5.92 -11.56 -17.07
N ILE A 84 5.71 -12.77 -16.51
CA ILE A 84 5.71 -12.95 -15.06
C ILE A 84 7.09 -12.70 -14.47
N THR A 85 8.14 -13.17 -15.14
CA THR A 85 9.52 -12.91 -14.74
C THR A 85 9.83 -11.42 -14.68
N GLU A 86 9.35 -10.64 -15.65
CA GLU A 86 9.52 -9.18 -15.67
C GLU A 86 8.78 -8.49 -14.52
N VAL A 87 7.53 -8.88 -14.28
CA VAL A 87 6.68 -8.32 -13.22
C VAL A 87 7.23 -8.67 -11.83
N GLU A 88 7.81 -9.85 -11.66
CA GLU A 88 8.49 -10.24 -10.43
C GLU A 88 9.71 -9.36 -10.15
N ARG A 89 10.53 -9.09 -11.17
CA ARG A 89 11.67 -8.16 -11.04
C ARG A 89 11.22 -6.79 -10.56
N ILE A 90 10.13 -6.25 -11.13
CA ILE A 90 9.56 -4.97 -10.68
C ILE A 90 9.14 -5.03 -9.21
N LYS A 91 8.48 -6.11 -8.77
CA LYS A 91 8.09 -6.31 -7.35
C LYS A 91 9.32 -6.30 -6.44
N VAL A 92 10.38 -7.02 -6.82
CA VAL A 92 11.63 -7.10 -6.05
C VAL A 92 12.33 -5.74 -5.99
N ASP A 93 12.44 -5.03 -7.11
CA ASP A 93 13.04 -3.69 -7.18
C ASP A 93 12.33 -2.70 -6.24
N MET A 94 10.99 -2.76 -6.20
CA MET A 94 10.19 -1.96 -5.28
C MET A 94 10.43 -2.29 -3.82
N GLN A 95 10.57 -3.58 -3.50
CA GLN A 95 10.89 -4.02 -2.15
C GLN A 95 12.26 -3.49 -1.71
N VAL A 96 13.26 -3.59 -2.59
CA VAL A 96 14.62 -3.09 -2.35
C VAL A 96 14.60 -1.57 -2.16
N GLN A 97 13.84 -0.84 -2.98
CA GLN A 97 13.68 0.61 -2.84
C GLN A 97 13.03 0.97 -1.51
N LEU A 98 11.94 0.30 -1.13
CA LEU A 98 11.25 0.50 0.16
C LEU A 98 12.16 0.20 1.37
N ALA A 99 12.98 -0.86 1.28
CA ALA A 99 13.92 -1.22 2.34
C ALA A 99 15.01 -0.15 2.56
N ARG A 100 15.42 0.53 1.47
CA ARG A 100 16.36 1.65 1.52
C ARG A 100 15.70 2.97 1.92
N TYR A 101 14.38 3.07 1.73
CA TYR A 101 13.59 4.24 2.05
C TYR A 101 13.61 4.52 3.57
N GLY A 102 13.95 5.77 3.93
CA GLY A 102 14.05 6.21 5.33
C GLY A 102 15.33 5.80 6.07
N LYS A 103 16.36 5.26 5.42
CA LYS A 103 17.70 5.18 6.04
C LYS A 103 18.40 6.55 6.19
N TYR A 104 17.83 7.59 5.59
CA TYR A 104 18.15 8.99 5.85
C TYR A 104 16.95 9.62 6.57
N GLU A 105 17.20 10.10 7.79
CA GLU A 105 16.33 10.96 8.61
C GLU A 105 15.12 10.33 9.32
N GLU A 106 15.39 9.52 10.34
CA GLU A 106 14.69 9.72 11.62
C GLU A 106 15.63 10.45 12.58
N LYS A 107 15.78 11.78 12.38
CA LYS A 107 16.04 12.61 13.57
C LYS A 107 14.69 12.68 14.28
N PRO A 108 14.57 12.17 15.52
CA PRO A 108 13.34 12.37 16.27
C PRO A 108 13.11 13.88 16.31
N LEU A 109 11.93 14.32 15.87
CA LEU A 109 11.45 15.68 16.10
C LEU A 109 11.22 15.82 17.61
N THR A 110 12.31 15.96 18.37
CA THR A 110 12.29 16.39 19.78
C THR A 110 11.99 17.88 19.80
N ARG A 111 10.83 18.29 19.27
CA ARG A 111 10.25 19.56 19.70
C ARG A 111 9.81 19.33 21.13
N LYS A 112 10.61 19.80 22.09
CA LYS A 112 10.19 19.93 23.49
C LYS A 112 8.97 20.86 23.49
N ILE A 113 7.77 20.29 23.50
CA ILE A 113 6.55 21.04 23.76
C ILE A 113 6.61 21.41 25.24
N SER A 114 7.05 22.64 25.57
CA SER A 114 6.87 23.16 26.91
C SER A 114 5.40 23.55 27.05
N ILE A 115 4.61 22.68 27.66
CA ILE A 115 3.26 23.04 28.11
C ILE A 115 3.46 24.06 29.22
N LYS A 116 3.22 25.35 28.94
CA LYS A 116 3.15 26.37 30.00
C LYS A 116 1.93 26.04 30.85
N ALA A 117 2.12 25.84 32.14
CA ALA A 117 1.01 25.77 33.09
C ALA A 117 0.21 27.08 32.97
N LEU A 118 -1.06 26.95 32.60
CA LEU A 118 -1.97 28.10 32.54
C LEU A 118 -2.35 28.42 33.98
N ASP A 119 -2.04 29.64 34.44
CA ASP A 119 -2.42 30.07 35.78
C ASP A 119 -3.94 30.00 35.93
N LEU A 120 -4.40 29.35 37.00
CA LEU A 120 -5.82 29.32 37.33
C LEU A 120 -6.33 30.76 37.50
N PRO A 121 -7.51 31.10 36.94
CA PRO A 121 -8.06 32.44 37.06
C PRO A 121 -8.23 32.80 38.53
N LYS A 122 -7.50 33.83 38.98
CA LYS A 122 -7.60 34.32 40.35
C LYS A 122 -8.93 35.01 40.54
N PHE A 123 -9.81 34.38 41.32
CA PHE A 123 -11.04 35.01 41.77
C PHE A 123 -10.72 36.19 42.69
N ARG A 124 -11.09 37.41 42.30
CA ARG A 124 -10.84 38.65 43.07
C ARG A 124 -12.03 39.10 43.91
N GLY A 125 -13.13 38.34 43.94
CA GLY A 125 -14.29 38.64 44.77
C GLY A 125 -14.12 38.16 46.21
N HIS A 126 -14.77 38.81 47.18
CA HIS A 126 -14.89 38.25 48.52
C HIS A 126 -15.90 37.10 48.49
N MET A 127 -15.55 35.93 49.06
CA MET A 127 -16.43 34.74 49.09
C MET A 127 -17.82 35.00 49.70
N ARG A 128 -17.98 36.06 50.51
CA ARG A 128 -19.25 36.45 51.12
C ARG A 128 -20.28 36.92 50.09
N ASP A 129 -19.83 37.46 48.97
CA ASP A 129 -20.69 37.99 47.91
C ASP A 129 -21.21 36.85 47.00
N TYR A 130 -20.68 35.64 47.14
CA TYR A 130 -20.98 34.49 46.29
C TYR A 130 -21.22 33.22 47.13
N PRO A 131 -22.33 33.17 47.89
CA PRO A 131 -22.63 32.06 48.82
C PRO A 131 -22.80 30.69 48.14
N ALA A 132 -23.01 30.66 46.82
CA ALA A 132 -23.10 29.43 46.02
C ALA A 132 -21.76 28.68 45.86
N LEU A 133 -20.62 29.33 46.14
CA LEU A 133 -19.27 28.74 45.99
C LEU A 133 -18.74 28.08 47.28
N LYS A 134 -19.59 27.84 48.28
CA LYS A 134 -19.21 27.08 49.49
C LYS A 134 -18.98 25.61 49.13
N VAL A 135 -17.80 25.29 48.61
CA VAL A 135 -17.37 23.90 48.43
C VAL A 135 -16.96 23.36 49.80
N THR A 136 -17.73 22.41 50.32
CA THR A 136 -17.33 21.60 51.48
C THR A 136 -16.13 20.75 51.10
N LEU A 137 -14.93 21.18 51.49
CA LEU A 137 -13.77 20.29 51.58
C LEU A 137 -13.96 19.43 52.83
N LYS A 138 -14.47 18.20 52.65
CA LYS A 138 -14.30 17.14 53.65
C LYS A 138 -12.84 16.70 53.57
N GLY A 139 -12.12 16.86 54.68
CA GLY A 139 -10.79 16.27 54.89
C GLY A 139 -10.85 14.76 55.04
#